data_AF-A0A522B6C5-F1
#
_entry.id   AF-A0A522B6C5-F1
#
_cell.length_a   1.000
_cell.length_b   1.000
_cell.length_c   1.000
_cell.angle_alpha   90.00
_cell.angle_beta   90.00
_cell.angle_gamma   90.00
#
_symmetry.space_group_name_H-M   'P 1'
#
loop_
_entity.id
_entity.type
_entity.pdbx_description
1 polymer ?
#
loop_
_entity_poly.entity_id
_entity_poly.type
_entity_poly.pdbx_seq_one_letter_code
_entity_poly.pdbx_strand_id
1 'polypeptide(L)'
;LYTYMRTFYRDDTRPTGWNNLVFPNVGMPHVFWELQGERKAVFVEETDPHDHAKKVHKFDGFEQLTPGKLSKDDYDAAVADLVAYLQWMGEPAQNARVRIGVGVLIFLAFFTVIAWRLNAAFWKDVT
;
A
#
# COMPACT_ATOMS: atom_id res chain seq x y z
N LEU A 1 2.75 3.94 -1.22
CA LEU A 1 2.84 5.41 -1.43
C LEU A 1 1.46 6.07 -1.42
N TYR A 2 0.48 5.55 -2.16
CA TYR A 2 -0.90 6.06 -2.18
C TYR A 2 -1.52 6.25 -0.78
N THR A 3 -1.57 5.19 0.03
CA THR A 3 -2.12 5.25 1.39
C THR A 3 -1.37 6.21 2.30
N TYR A 4 -0.06 6.33 2.11
CA TYR A 4 0.77 7.25 2.89
C TYR A 4 0.41 8.71 2.59
N MET A 5 0.29 9.10 1.32
CA MET A 5 -0.05 10.47 0.93
C MET A 5 -1.45 10.91 1.38
N ARG A 6 -2.40 9.98 1.49
CA ARG A 6 -3.79 10.29 1.87
C ARG A 6 -4.11 10.23 3.37
N THR A 7 -3.16 9.85 4.21
CA THR A 7 -3.39 9.62 5.66
C THR A 7 -2.63 10.59 6.55
N PHE A 8 -2.23 11.74 6.00
CA PHE A 8 -1.70 12.84 6.80
C PHE A 8 -2.82 13.52 7.60
N TYR A 9 -2.50 13.86 8.84
CA TYR A 9 -3.36 14.61 9.74
C TYR A 9 -2.55 15.60 10.58
N ARG A 10 -3.22 16.65 11.07
CA ARG A 10 -2.67 17.66 11.97
C ARG A 10 -2.44 17.07 13.35
N ASP A 11 -1.24 17.30 13.88
CA ASP A 11 -0.81 16.84 15.19
C ASP A 11 0.14 17.87 15.81
N ASP A 12 -0.36 18.65 16.76
CA ASP A 12 0.37 19.74 17.41
C ASP A 12 1.49 19.23 18.33
N THR A 13 1.52 17.93 18.63
CA THR A 13 2.61 17.32 19.41
C THR A 13 3.88 17.09 18.58
N ARG A 14 3.77 17.18 17.24
CA ARG A 14 4.89 16.97 16.32
C ARG A 14 5.55 18.31 15.99
N PRO A 15 6.90 18.37 15.91
CA PRO A 15 7.61 19.60 15.51
C PRO A 15 7.18 20.17 14.16
N THR A 16 6.73 19.31 13.23
CA THR A 16 6.24 19.70 11.91
C THR A 16 4.75 20.06 11.90
N GLY A 17 4.01 19.79 12.98
CA GLY A 17 2.55 19.94 13.05
C GLY A 17 1.76 18.90 12.25
N TRP A 18 2.43 17.84 11.75
CA TRP A 18 1.82 16.80 10.92
C TRP A 18 2.25 15.40 11.38
N ASN A 19 1.31 14.46 11.28
CA ASN A 19 1.54 13.05 11.54
C ASN A 19 0.82 12.18 10.48
N ASN A 20 1.06 10.87 10.49
CA ASN A 20 0.55 9.95 9.48
C ASN A 20 0.11 8.61 10.11
N LEU A 21 -0.99 8.04 9.61
CA LEU A 21 -1.52 6.77 10.15
C LEU A 21 -0.66 5.55 9.76
N VAL A 22 -0.08 5.55 8.57
CA VAL A 22 0.73 4.43 8.07
C VAL A 22 2.16 4.51 8.61
N PHE A 23 2.67 5.72 8.83
CA PHE A 23 4.01 5.96 9.37
C PHE A 23 3.97 6.96 10.53
N PRO A 24 3.76 6.46 11.76
CA PRO A 24 3.67 7.31 12.94
C PRO A 24 4.96 8.12 13.14
N ASN A 25 4.83 9.34 13.65
CA ASN A 25 5.93 10.25 13.95
C ASN A 25 6.75 10.67 12.72
N VAL A 26 6.09 10.79 11.57
CA VAL A 26 6.70 11.26 10.33
C VAL A 26 7.53 12.54 10.54
N GLY A 27 8.74 12.56 10.00
CA GLY A 27 9.69 13.68 10.13
C GLY A 27 9.49 14.80 9.12
N MET A 28 8.41 14.77 8.32
CA MET A 28 8.16 15.77 7.27
C MET A 28 6.72 16.29 7.32
N PRO A 29 6.49 17.56 6.96
CA PRO A 29 5.15 18.10 6.83
C PRO A 29 4.41 17.48 5.64
N HIS A 30 3.08 17.58 5.65
CA HIS A 30 2.30 17.15 4.49
C HIS A 30 2.50 18.12 3.33
N VAL A 31 3.14 17.68 2.24
CA VAL A 31 3.48 18.55 1.09
C VAL A 31 2.24 19.01 0.32
N PHE A 32 1.19 18.19 0.24
CA PHE A 32 -0.02 18.47 -0.53
C PHE A 32 -1.19 18.98 0.34
N TRP A 33 -0.88 19.55 1.50
CA TRP A 33 -1.89 20.02 2.45
C TRP A 33 -2.82 21.09 1.87
N GLU A 34 -2.33 21.97 1.00
CA GLU A 34 -3.17 22.97 0.32
C GLU A 34 -4.20 22.33 -0.63
N LEU A 35 -3.85 21.19 -1.23
CA LEU A 35 -4.72 20.48 -2.16
C LEU A 35 -5.75 19.63 -1.41
N GLN A 36 -5.30 18.92 -0.38
CA GLN A 36 -6.15 18.05 0.45
C GLN A 36 -7.03 18.81 1.44
N GLY A 37 -6.52 19.93 1.94
CA GLY A 37 -7.02 20.58 3.15
C GLY A 37 -6.45 19.96 4.42
N GLU A 38 -6.73 20.62 5.53
CA GLU A 38 -6.28 20.18 6.85
C GLU A 38 -7.31 19.27 7.49
N ARG A 39 -6.83 18.17 8.08
CA ARG A 39 -7.68 17.17 8.74
C ARG A 39 -7.06 16.76 10.06
N LYS A 40 -7.89 16.49 11.06
CA LYS A 40 -7.49 15.90 12.33
C LYS A 40 -7.91 14.43 12.38
N ALA A 41 -7.07 13.58 12.96
CA ALA A 41 -7.45 12.19 13.21
C ALA A 41 -8.26 12.11 14.50
N VAL A 42 -9.43 11.50 14.44
CA VAL A 42 -10.26 11.17 15.59
C VAL A 42 -9.96 9.73 15.99
N PHE A 43 -9.55 9.54 17.24
CA PHE A 43 -9.30 8.22 17.82
C PHE A 43 -10.35 7.96 18.89
N VAL A 44 -11.00 6.81 18.81
CA VAL A 44 -11.96 6.36 19.83
C VAL A 44 -11.32 5.24 20.64
N GLU A 45 -11.52 5.29 21.95
CA GLU A 45 -11.12 4.22 22.86
C GLU A 45 -12.14 3.09 22.77
N GLU A 46 -11.80 2.03 22.05
CA GLU A 46 -12.62 0.81 21.98
C GLU A 46 -11.98 -0.25 22.90
N THR A 47 -12.80 -0.90 23.73
CA THR A 47 -12.35 -2.03 24.57
C THR A 47 -12.12 -3.25 23.71
N ASP A 48 -10.93 -3.85 23.83
CA ASP A 48 -10.54 -5.03 23.05
C ASP A 48 -11.52 -6.21 23.29
N PRO A 49 -12.11 -6.82 22.23
CA PRO A 49 -13.04 -7.95 22.37
C PRO A 49 -12.45 -9.17 23.08
N HIS A 50 -11.12 -9.25 23.21
CA HIS A 50 -10.42 -10.36 23.84
C HIS A 50 -9.79 -10.03 25.20
N ASP A 51 -9.69 -8.75 25.58
CA ASP A 51 -9.08 -8.33 26.84
C ASP A 51 -9.64 -6.97 27.30
N HIS A 52 -10.67 -6.98 28.15
CA HIS A 52 -11.37 -5.78 28.64
C HIS A 52 -10.47 -4.80 29.42
N ALA A 53 -9.24 -5.18 29.76
CA ALA A 53 -8.26 -4.32 30.42
C ALA A 53 -7.42 -3.47 29.46
N LYS A 54 -7.43 -3.76 28.15
CA LYS A 54 -6.66 -3.03 27.14
C LYS A 54 -7.58 -2.13 26.32
N LYS A 55 -7.41 -0.82 26.49
CA LYS A 55 -8.01 0.18 25.62
C LYS A 55 -7.13 0.33 24.39
N VAL A 56 -7.66 0.01 23.21
CA VAL A 56 -6.94 0.23 21.96
C VAL A 56 -7.42 1.56 21.39
N HIS A 57 -6.48 2.49 21.15
CA HIS A 57 -6.77 3.72 20.43
C HIS A 57 -7.02 3.39 18.96
N LYS A 58 -8.28 3.14 18.61
CA LYS A 58 -8.65 2.83 17.23
C LYS A 58 -8.97 4.12 16.49
N PHE A 59 -8.44 4.23 15.29
CA PHE A 59 -8.77 5.34 14.40
C PHE A 59 -10.24 5.21 13.96
N ASP A 60 -11.03 6.25 14.23
CA ASP A 60 -12.46 6.30 13.95
C ASP A 60 -12.76 7.09 12.66
N GLY A 61 -11.95 8.13 12.37
CA GLY A 61 -12.09 8.88 11.14
C GLY A 61 -11.25 10.14 11.07
N PHE A 62 -11.39 10.86 9.95
CA PHE A 62 -10.81 12.18 9.77
C PHE A 62 -11.88 13.26 9.92
N GLU A 63 -11.62 14.24 10.77
CA GLU A 63 -12.39 15.47 10.86
C GLU A 63 -11.75 16.54 9.96
N GLN A 64 -12.52 17.12 9.04
CA GLN A 64 -12.02 18.19 8.18
C GLN A 64 -11.97 19.51 8.94
N LEU A 65 -10.77 20.06 9.10
CA LEU A 65 -10.56 21.36 9.75
C LEU A 65 -10.69 22.50 8.75
N THR A 66 -10.06 22.37 7.59
CA THR A 66 -10.05 23.40 6.55
C THR A 66 -10.12 22.75 5.18
N PRO A 67 -11.06 23.15 4.30
CA PRO A 67 -11.17 22.57 2.96
C PRO A 67 -9.92 22.89 2.11
N GLY A 68 -9.50 21.90 1.31
CA GLY A 68 -8.44 22.07 0.33
C GLY A 68 -8.91 22.68 -0.97
N LYS A 69 -7.96 22.91 -1.88
CA LYS A 69 -8.24 23.36 -3.26
C LYS A 69 -8.95 22.28 -4.10
N LEU A 70 -8.77 21.01 -3.76
CA LEU A 70 -9.39 19.88 -4.44
C LEU A 70 -10.48 19.25 -3.57
N SER A 71 -11.48 18.65 -4.21
CA SER A 71 -12.39 17.75 -3.51
C SER A 71 -11.62 16.50 -3.06
N LYS A 72 -12.18 15.75 -2.10
CA LYS A 72 -11.56 14.51 -1.62
C LYS A 72 -11.32 13.51 -2.77
N ASP A 73 -12.28 13.38 -3.68
CA ASP A 73 -12.20 12.41 -4.77
C ASP A 73 -11.19 12.86 -5.83
N ASP A 74 -11.14 14.16 -6.16
CA ASP A 74 -10.12 14.72 -7.06
C ASP A 74 -8.72 14.58 -6.48
N TYR A 75 -8.57 14.79 -5.16
CA TYR A 75 -7.31 14.59 -4.47
C TYR A 75 -6.88 13.11 -4.51
N ASP A 76 -7.80 12.19 -4.19
CA ASP A 76 -7.53 10.75 -4.23
C ASP A 76 -7.15 10.32 -5.67
N ALA A 77 -7.76 10.89 -6.72
CA ALA A 77 -7.40 10.65 -8.11
C ALA A 77 -6.01 11.20 -8.47
N ALA A 78 -5.73 12.47 -8.13
CA ALA A 78 -4.43 13.10 -8.41
C ALA A 78 -3.26 12.36 -7.72
N VAL A 79 -3.46 11.90 -6.49
CA VAL A 79 -2.48 11.08 -5.78
C VAL A 79 -2.33 9.70 -6.41
N ALA A 80 -3.42 9.08 -6.89
CA ALA A 80 -3.34 7.81 -7.60
C ALA A 80 -2.48 7.93 -8.87
N ASP A 81 -2.71 8.97 -9.67
CA ASP A 81 -1.96 9.23 -10.90
C ASP A 81 -0.48 9.51 -10.62
N LEU A 82 -0.18 10.32 -9.60
CA LEU A 82 1.19 10.59 -9.18
C LEU A 82 1.91 9.30 -8.77
N VAL A 83 1.25 8.44 -7.99
CA VAL A 83 1.82 7.17 -7.55
C VAL A 83 2.00 6.21 -8.71
N ALA A 84 1.06 6.16 -9.65
CA ALA A 84 1.17 5.36 -10.87
C ALA A 84 2.36 5.81 -11.71
N TYR A 85 2.56 7.12 -11.87
CA TYR A 85 3.72 7.69 -12.55
C TYR A 85 5.03 7.34 -11.85
N LEU A 86 5.11 7.50 -10.52
CA LEU A 86 6.31 7.14 -9.74
C LEU A 86 6.61 5.64 -9.79
N GLN A 87 5.59 4.79 -9.78
CA GLN A 87 5.73 3.34 -9.94
C GLN A 87 6.31 3.01 -11.32
N TRP A 88 5.78 3.62 -12.38
CA TRP A 88 6.30 3.43 -13.74
C TRP A 88 7.73 3.94 -13.89
N MET A 89 8.08 5.11 -13.32
CA MET A 89 9.44 5.62 -13.36
C MET A 89 10.43 4.74 -12.57
N GLY A 90 10.00 4.20 -11.43
CA GLY A 90 10.81 3.28 -10.64
C GLY A 90 11.02 1.94 -11.34
N GLU A 91 10.10 1.55 -12.23
CA GLU A 91 10.17 0.28 -12.94
C GLU A 91 9.57 0.31 -14.36
N PRO A 92 10.22 0.98 -15.34
CA PRO A 92 9.63 1.19 -16.67
C PRO A 92 9.45 -0.09 -17.48
N ALA A 93 10.22 -1.14 -17.17
CA ALA A 93 10.17 -2.43 -17.86
C ALA A 93 9.25 -3.47 -17.18
N GLN A 94 8.43 -3.06 -16.19
CA GLN A 94 7.60 -3.98 -15.38
C GLN A 94 6.72 -4.92 -16.21
N ASN A 95 6.04 -4.37 -17.22
CA ASN A 95 5.17 -5.15 -18.11
C ASN A 95 5.95 -6.18 -18.93
N ALA A 96 7.15 -5.84 -19.40
CA ALA A 96 8.00 -6.77 -20.14
C ALA A 96 8.46 -7.93 -19.25
N ARG A 97 8.87 -7.63 -18.01
CA ARG A 97 9.28 -8.63 -17.01
C ARG A 97 8.16 -9.61 -16.70
N VAL A 98 6.95 -9.12 -16.45
CA VAL A 98 5.78 -9.98 -16.16
C VAL A 98 5.45 -10.86 -17.36
N ARG A 99 5.42 -10.29 -18.57
CA ARG A 99 5.13 -11.05 -19.80
C ARG A 99 6.13 -12.18 -20.04
N ILE A 100 7.43 -11.89 -19.90
CA ILE A 100 8.49 -12.90 -20.04
C ILE A 100 8.37 -13.95 -18.93
N GLY A 101 8.16 -13.52 -17.68
CA GLY A 101 8.02 -14.41 -16.53
C GLY A 101 6.87 -15.40 -16.68
N VAL A 102 5.69 -14.95 -17.14
CA VAL A 102 4.55 -15.83 -17.43
C VAL A 102 4.91 -16.86 -18.52
N GLY A 103 5.58 -16.44 -19.59
CA GLY A 103 6.05 -17.35 -20.63
C GLY A 103 7.02 -18.41 -20.11
N VAL A 104 7.98 -18.02 -19.28
CA VAL A 104 8.93 -18.93 -18.63
C VAL A 104 8.22 -19.91 -17.70
N LEU A 105 7.26 -19.46 -16.90
CA LEU A 105 6.50 -20.33 -16.00
C LEU A 105 5.66 -21.36 -16.76
N ILE A 106 5.01 -20.98 -17.87
CA ILE A 106 4.27 -21.92 -18.72
C ILE A 106 5.23 -22.96 -19.33
N PHE A 107 6.38 -22.52 -19.84
CA PHE A 107 7.40 -23.42 -20.38
C PHE A 107 7.89 -24.41 -19.32
N LEU A 108 8.22 -23.93 -18.12
CA LEU A 108 8.70 -24.78 -17.03
C LEU A 108 7.61 -25.76 -16.56
N ALA A 109 6.35 -25.34 -16.47
CA ALA A 109 5.25 -26.24 -16.12
C ALA A 109 5.10 -27.37 -17.15
N PHE A 110 5.12 -27.04 -18.44
CA PHE A 110 5.07 -28.03 -19.52
C PHE A 110 6.27 -28.97 -19.49
N PHE A 111 7.48 -28.42 -19.39
CA PHE A 111 8.71 -29.19 -19.32
C PHE A 111 8.75 -30.11 -18.09
N THR A 112 8.23 -29.66 -16.96
CA THR A 112 8.14 -30.45 -15.73
C THR A 112 7.27 -31.70 -15.93
N VAL A 113 6.15 -31.60 -16.66
CA VAL A 113 5.31 -32.77 -16.98
C VAL A 113 6.07 -33.77 -17.85
N ILE A 114 6.81 -33.29 -18.85
CA ILE A 114 7.64 -34.15 -19.70
C ILE A 114 8.75 -34.81 -18.89
N ALA A 115 9.51 -34.04 -18.11
CA ALA A 115 10.58 -34.54 -17.28
C ALA A 115 10.07 -35.55 -16.23
N TRP A 116 8.88 -35.33 -15.67
CA TRP A 116 8.25 -36.27 -14.75
C TRP A 116 7.88 -37.59 -15.44
N ARG A 117 7.28 -37.52 -16.64
CA ARG A 117 6.99 -38.73 -17.45
C ARG A 117 8.26 -39.46 -17.86
N LEU A 118 9.31 -38.72 -18.21
CA LEU A 118 10.62 -39.27 -18.57
C LEU A 118 11.27 -39.97 -17.37
N ASN A 119 11.24 -39.34 -16.19
CA ASN A 119 11.71 -39.95 -14.95
C ASN A 119 10.93 -41.24 -14.63
N ALA A 120 9.61 -41.22 -14.75
CA ALA A 120 8.80 -42.43 -14.57
C ALA A 120 9.18 -43.57 -15.55
N ALA A 121 9.54 -43.23 -16.80
CA ALA A 121 9.98 -44.22 -17.78
C ALA A 121 11.37 -44.80 -17.47
N PHE A 122 12.34 -43.97 -17.08
CA PHE A 122 13.69 -44.45 -16.73
C PHE A 122 13.72 -45.36 -15.50
N TRP A 123 12.86 -45.11 -14.52
CA TRP A 123 12.79 -45.91 -13.29
C TRP A 123 11.97 -47.20 -13.44
N LYS A 124 11.37 -47.43 -14.62
CA LYS A 124 10.55 -48.61 -14.89
C LYS A 124 11.34 -49.92 -14.92
N ASP A 125 12.62 -49.87 -15.28
CA ASP A 125 13.46 -51.08 -15.42
C ASP A 125 14.35 -51.34 -14.18
N VAL A 126 14.29 -50.45 -13.18
CA VAL A 126 15.11 -50.54 -11.95
C VAL A 126 14.31 -51.07 -10.75
N THR A 127 12.97 -51.02 -10.82
CA THR A 127 12.05 -51.53 -9.78
C THR A 127 11.24 -52.69 -10.33
#